data_AF-A0A2V8ETJ2-F1
#
_entry.id   AF-A0A2V8ETJ2-F1
#
_cell.length_a   1.000
_cell.length_b   1.000
_cell.length_c   1.000
_cell.angle_alpha   90.00
_cell.angle_beta   90.00
_cell.angle_gamma   90.00
#
_symmetry.space_group_name_H-M   'P 1'
#
loop_
_entity.id
_entity.type
_entity.pdbx_description
1 polymer ?
#
loop_
_entity_poly.entity_id
_entity_poly.type
_entity_poly.pdbx_seq_one_letter_code
_entity_poly.pdbx_strand_id
1 'polypeptide(L)'
;IGRGLVFGAKLLALALFAGLFTLSSYVAITPLAMLVSGGRWALNPLPLSLLAFWVTSVSASAFALLAVAAMNGLLVTCTPRTHVPAASAALRSTLLGALVLALPFVFTLPAEDLMPAQHSPLLYLAPPAWFLGVERVLLGHRDRYFLQLARLAALAFVSAAVITAGSYFEVYRRFDRVMLRSFGLSRRRVRRRPVSGSPARTAVRDFTAATLRRSALHQGVVIGLSACGVALAINILLRAGMLTWLRGMDVPRWEILAAVTGTPFALVIILGIAARASLALPIEPKANWVFRMTECDAIRGDELRGAERLVTQFAVLVPVALTLPLQWMVAGPRAIIASAMTGVFGLLWVEALLRDWRRIPFTCSYMPGKHTVAQTFVAGLGIFLMVMTIGSAVESASIRAQRATAGLVIIGVLSAAVVVLRRRRRRLWRETPLMFDDELPSDVQVFKLSAG
;
A
#
# COMPACT_ATOMS: atom_id res chain seq x y z
N ILE A 1 11.12 -35.58 -21.10
CA ILE A 1 9.88 -34.78 -21.24
C ILE A 1 10.13 -33.67 -22.25
N GLY A 2 9.37 -33.59 -23.35
CA GLY A 2 9.57 -32.56 -24.38
C GLY A 2 9.20 -31.15 -23.91
N ARG A 3 9.91 -30.13 -24.41
CA ARG A 3 9.68 -28.70 -24.05
C ARG A 3 8.23 -28.27 -24.29
N GLY A 4 7.67 -28.65 -25.44
CA GLY A 4 6.27 -28.38 -25.77
C GLY A 4 5.28 -28.97 -24.77
N LEU A 5 5.58 -30.15 -24.20
CA LEU A 5 4.71 -30.80 -23.23
C LEU A 5 4.74 -30.08 -21.87
N VAL A 6 5.93 -29.65 -21.40
CA VAL A 6 6.04 -28.86 -20.16
C VAL A 6 5.36 -27.50 -20.29
N PHE A 7 5.60 -26.79 -21.39
CA PHE A 7 5.03 -25.47 -21.64
C PHE A 7 3.52 -25.54 -21.87
N GLY A 8 3.06 -26.51 -22.67
CA GLY A 8 1.64 -26.76 -22.92
C GLY A 8 0.90 -27.17 -21.65
N ALA A 9 1.46 -28.07 -20.83
CA ALA A 9 0.86 -28.46 -19.56
C ALA A 9 0.75 -27.28 -18.59
N LYS A 10 1.77 -26.41 -18.50
CA LYS A 10 1.71 -25.20 -17.66
C LYS A 10 0.69 -24.19 -18.16
N LEU A 11 0.59 -24.00 -19.47
CA LEU A 11 -0.39 -23.10 -20.08
C LEU A 11 -1.82 -23.61 -19.84
N LEU A 12 -2.03 -24.92 -20.04
CA LEU A 12 -3.32 -25.57 -19.80
C LEU A 12 -3.70 -25.53 -18.32
N ALA A 13 -2.76 -25.80 -17.41
CA ALA A 13 -3.01 -25.68 -15.97
C ALA A 13 -3.38 -24.24 -15.57
N LEU A 14 -2.68 -23.24 -16.12
CA LEU A 14 -3.00 -21.83 -15.88
C LEU A 14 -4.38 -21.46 -16.43
N ALA A 15 -4.71 -21.90 -17.64
CA ALA A 15 -6.00 -21.64 -18.27
C ALA A 15 -7.16 -22.29 -17.51
N LEU A 16 -6.99 -23.55 -17.07
CA LEU A 16 -7.98 -24.25 -16.25
C LEU A 16 -8.18 -23.57 -14.89
N PHE A 17 -7.10 -23.22 -14.20
CA PHE A 17 -7.17 -22.53 -12.92
C PHE A 17 -7.89 -21.18 -13.07
N ALA A 18 -7.49 -20.37 -14.06
CA ALA A 18 -8.10 -19.08 -14.34
C ALA A 18 -9.58 -19.22 -14.70
N GLY A 19 -9.93 -20.17 -15.57
CA GLY A 19 -11.31 -20.44 -15.98
C GLY A 19 -12.17 -20.86 -14.81
N LEU A 20 -11.70 -21.80 -13.99
CA LEU A 20 -12.42 -22.31 -12.83
C LEU A 20 -12.63 -21.21 -11.78
N PHE A 21 -11.60 -20.41 -11.49
CA PHE A 21 -11.68 -19.30 -10.54
C PHE A 21 -12.66 -18.21 -11.00
N THR A 22 -12.62 -17.86 -12.28
CA THR A 22 -13.51 -16.85 -12.89
C THR A 22 -14.94 -17.35 -12.84
N LEU A 23 -15.18 -18.60 -13.24
CA LEU A 23 -16.49 -19.23 -13.22
C LEU A 23 -17.05 -19.29 -11.81
N SER A 24 -16.28 -19.80 -10.83
CA SER A 24 -16.74 -19.93 -9.44
C SER A 24 -17.09 -18.56 -8.83
N SER A 25 -16.29 -17.53 -9.12
CA SER A 25 -16.51 -16.18 -8.61
C SER A 25 -17.81 -15.58 -9.15
N TYR A 26 -18.08 -15.74 -10.45
CA TYR A 26 -19.31 -15.19 -11.05
C TYR A 26 -20.55 -16.01 -10.76
N VAL A 27 -20.45 -17.33 -10.64
CA VAL A 27 -21.56 -18.16 -10.14
C VAL A 27 -21.98 -17.68 -8.75
N ALA A 28 -21.04 -17.38 -7.86
CA ALA A 28 -21.35 -16.88 -6.51
C ALA A 28 -22.01 -15.48 -6.50
N ILE A 29 -21.67 -14.61 -7.47
CA ILE A 29 -22.21 -13.25 -7.58
C ILE A 29 -23.55 -13.22 -8.33
N THR A 30 -23.87 -14.25 -9.12
CA THR A 30 -25.07 -14.30 -9.97
C THR A 30 -26.38 -14.09 -9.20
N PRO A 31 -26.62 -14.66 -8.00
CA PRO A 31 -27.84 -14.40 -7.24
C PRO A 31 -28.03 -12.92 -6.91
N LEU A 32 -26.94 -12.22 -6.57
CA LEU A 32 -26.97 -10.78 -6.31
C LEU A 32 -27.26 -10.00 -7.59
N ALA A 33 -26.67 -10.39 -8.73
CA ALA A 33 -26.96 -9.77 -10.02
C ALA A 33 -28.44 -9.97 -10.45
N MET A 34 -29.02 -11.16 -10.20
CA MET A 34 -30.44 -11.43 -10.44
C MET A 34 -31.35 -10.56 -9.59
N LEU A 35 -31.00 -10.38 -8.30
CA LEU A 35 -31.77 -9.55 -7.37
C LEU A 35 -31.75 -8.07 -7.77
N VAL A 36 -30.60 -7.56 -8.23
CA VAL A 36 -30.45 -6.16 -8.68
C VAL A 36 -31.15 -5.92 -10.04
N SER A 37 -31.11 -6.89 -10.95
CA SER A 37 -31.67 -6.76 -12.31
C SER A 37 -33.15 -7.14 -12.44
N GLY A 38 -33.73 -7.81 -11.44
CA GLY A 38 -35.11 -8.33 -11.47
C GLY A 38 -36.19 -7.43 -10.86
N GLY A 39 -35.89 -6.16 -10.61
CA GLY A 39 -36.85 -5.23 -10.02
C GLY A 39 -38.05 -4.93 -10.92
N ARG A 40 -39.18 -4.53 -10.31
CA ARG A 40 -40.39 -4.08 -11.03
C ARG A 40 -40.16 -2.93 -12.02
N TRP A 41 -39.06 -2.18 -11.84
CA TRP A 41 -38.65 -1.05 -12.65
C TRP A 41 -37.51 -1.39 -13.63
N ALA A 42 -37.23 -2.68 -13.85
CA ALA A 42 -36.18 -3.12 -14.75
C ALA A 42 -36.53 -2.75 -16.21
N LEU A 43 -35.63 -2.00 -16.85
CA LEU A 43 -35.76 -1.53 -18.24
C LEU A 43 -35.53 -2.64 -19.27
N ASN A 44 -34.82 -3.71 -18.88
CA ASN A 44 -34.39 -4.79 -19.77
C ASN A 44 -34.85 -6.15 -19.25
N PRO A 45 -35.11 -7.13 -20.15
CA PRO A 45 -35.49 -8.47 -19.73
C PRO A 45 -34.34 -9.14 -18.96
N LEU A 46 -34.69 -9.77 -17.84
CA LEU A 46 -33.79 -10.55 -16.97
C LEU A 46 -32.75 -11.41 -17.72
N PRO A 47 -33.12 -12.26 -18.71
CA PRO A 47 -32.14 -13.11 -19.39
C PRO A 47 -31.10 -12.30 -20.19
N LEU A 48 -31.50 -11.18 -20.79
CA LEU A 48 -30.58 -10.31 -21.52
C LEU A 48 -29.62 -9.60 -20.57
N SER A 49 -30.13 -9.10 -19.45
CA SER A 49 -29.31 -8.47 -18.40
C SER A 49 -28.28 -9.43 -17.81
N LEU A 50 -28.67 -10.68 -17.56
CA LEU A 50 -27.76 -11.70 -17.07
C LEU A 50 -26.73 -12.09 -18.13
N LEU A 51 -27.12 -12.26 -19.39
CA LEU A 51 -26.18 -12.55 -20.47
C LEU A 51 -25.16 -11.42 -20.64
N ALA A 52 -25.62 -10.17 -20.65
CA ALA A 52 -24.76 -8.99 -20.75
C ALA A 52 -23.77 -8.91 -19.58
N PHE A 53 -24.26 -9.15 -18.35
CA PHE A 53 -23.43 -9.22 -17.15
C PHE A 53 -22.34 -10.30 -17.27
N TRP A 54 -22.72 -11.53 -17.64
CA TRP A 54 -21.79 -12.66 -17.75
C TRP A 54 -20.72 -12.44 -18.83
N VAL A 55 -21.13 -12.05 -20.04
CA VAL A 55 -20.20 -11.81 -21.15
C VAL A 55 -19.22 -10.70 -20.81
N THR A 56 -19.71 -9.60 -20.24
CA THR A 56 -18.87 -8.46 -19.85
C THR A 56 -17.92 -8.82 -18.71
N SER A 57 -18.42 -9.51 -17.69
CA SER A 57 -17.64 -9.89 -16.52
C SER A 57 -16.53 -10.88 -16.84
N VAL A 58 -16.84 -11.92 -17.62
CA VAL A 58 -15.86 -12.92 -18.06
C VAL A 58 -14.80 -12.29 -18.97
N SER A 59 -15.21 -11.44 -19.91
CA SER A 59 -14.28 -10.74 -20.81
C SER A 59 -13.37 -9.75 -20.06
N ALA A 60 -13.90 -9.01 -19.08
CA ALA A 60 -13.13 -8.12 -18.22
C ALA A 60 -12.10 -8.88 -17.37
N SER A 61 -12.50 -10.01 -16.78
CA SER A 61 -11.59 -10.88 -16.02
C SER A 61 -10.49 -11.49 -16.89
N ALA A 62 -10.85 -12.01 -18.07
CA ALA A 62 -9.88 -12.53 -19.03
C ALA A 62 -8.91 -11.44 -19.50
N PHE A 63 -9.39 -10.22 -19.75
CA PHE A 63 -8.53 -9.08 -20.05
C PHE A 63 -7.57 -8.77 -18.91
N ALA A 64 -8.04 -8.71 -17.66
CA ALA A 64 -7.17 -8.41 -16.51
C ALA A 64 -6.03 -9.44 -16.38
N LEU A 65 -6.34 -10.73 -16.58
CA LEU A 65 -5.34 -11.79 -16.58
C LEU A 65 -4.33 -11.64 -17.72
N LEU A 66 -4.81 -11.37 -18.94
CA LEU A 66 -3.96 -11.15 -20.11
C LEU A 66 -3.11 -9.89 -19.96
N ALA A 67 -3.65 -8.80 -19.39
CA ALA A 67 -2.92 -7.56 -19.16
C ALA A 67 -1.78 -7.78 -18.15
N VAL A 68 -2.04 -8.47 -17.03
CA VAL A 68 -1.00 -8.82 -16.05
C VAL A 68 0.04 -9.76 -16.66
N ALA A 69 -0.38 -10.74 -17.47
CA ALA A 69 0.53 -11.63 -18.17
C ALA A 69 1.39 -10.89 -19.20
N ALA A 70 0.80 -9.98 -19.99
CA ALA A 70 1.48 -9.12 -20.95
C ALA A 70 2.52 -8.23 -20.27
N MET A 71 2.17 -7.57 -19.16
CA MET A 71 3.11 -6.73 -18.40
C MET A 71 4.29 -7.54 -17.85
N ASN A 72 4.03 -8.71 -17.27
CA ASN A 72 5.09 -9.59 -16.78
C ASN A 72 5.95 -10.14 -17.93
N GLY A 73 5.33 -10.48 -19.06
CA GLY A 73 6.00 -10.96 -20.26
C GLY A 73 6.94 -9.92 -20.85
N LEU A 74 6.46 -8.70 -21.06
CA LEU A 74 7.25 -7.55 -21.52
C LEU A 74 8.39 -7.22 -20.55
N LEU A 75 8.13 -7.29 -19.24
CA LEU A 75 9.16 -7.04 -18.24
C LEU A 75 10.30 -8.06 -18.35
N VAL A 76 9.98 -9.34 -18.54
CA VAL A 76 10.99 -10.41 -18.68
C VAL A 76 11.75 -10.32 -20.00
N THR A 77 11.12 -9.87 -21.09
CA THR A 77 11.76 -9.77 -22.41
C THR A 77 12.62 -8.51 -22.56
N CYS A 78 12.19 -7.38 -22.00
CA CYS A 78 12.88 -6.08 -22.12
C CYS A 78 13.93 -5.83 -21.03
N THR A 79 13.77 -6.42 -19.83
CA THR A 79 14.64 -6.09 -18.68
C THR A 79 15.88 -7.00 -18.65
N PRO A 80 17.09 -6.46 -18.37
CA PRO A 80 18.27 -7.27 -18.11
C PRO A 80 18.03 -8.26 -16.96
N ARG A 81 18.50 -9.50 -17.13
CA ARG A 81 18.22 -10.62 -16.21
C ARG A 81 18.59 -10.35 -14.74
N THR A 82 19.61 -9.52 -14.50
CA THR A 82 20.04 -9.12 -13.16
C THR A 82 18.97 -8.34 -12.39
N HIS A 83 18.08 -7.66 -13.11
CA HIS A 83 17.04 -6.80 -12.53
C HIS A 83 15.64 -7.39 -12.60
N VAL A 84 15.43 -8.48 -13.36
CA VAL A 84 14.12 -9.13 -13.49
C VAL A 84 13.48 -9.47 -12.14
N PRO A 85 14.18 -10.03 -11.14
CA PRO A 85 13.56 -10.32 -9.84
C PRO A 85 13.10 -9.05 -9.11
N ALA A 86 13.91 -7.99 -9.11
CA ALA A 86 13.53 -6.72 -8.47
C ALA A 86 12.42 -5.98 -9.24
N ALA A 87 12.45 -6.03 -10.57
CA ALA A 87 11.47 -5.36 -11.43
C ALA A 87 10.11 -6.08 -11.38
N SER A 88 10.09 -7.42 -11.41
CA SER A 88 8.86 -8.21 -11.24
C SER A 88 8.25 -8.01 -9.85
N ALA A 89 9.08 -7.93 -8.81
CA ALA A 89 8.64 -7.60 -7.46
C ALA A 89 7.99 -6.20 -7.41
N ALA A 90 8.66 -5.19 -7.97
CA ALA A 90 8.13 -3.84 -8.06
C ALA A 90 6.81 -3.78 -8.85
N LEU A 91 6.71 -4.49 -9.98
CA LEU A 91 5.48 -4.58 -10.79
C LEU A 91 4.34 -5.18 -9.97
N ARG A 92 4.55 -6.32 -9.31
CA ARG A 92 3.53 -6.97 -8.48
C ARG A 92 3.06 -6.06 -7.35
N SER A 93 3.98 -5.41 -6.65
CA SER A 93 3.63 -4.47 -5.58
C SER A 93 2.89 -3.24 -6.12
N THR A 94 3.27 -2.73 -7.29
CA THR A 94 2.59 -1.60 -7.94
C THR A 94 1.17 -1.97 -8.37
N LEU A 95 0.99 -3.16 -8.97
CA LEU A 95 -0.34 -3.66 -9.35
C LEU A 95 -1.23 -3.86 -8.12
N LEU A 96 -0.69 -4.43 -7.04
CA LEU A 96 -1.41 -4.56 -5.77
C LEU A 96 -1.78 -3.20 -5.20
N GLY A 97 -0.85 -2.24 -5.19
CA GLY A 97 -1.12 -0.87 -4.74
C GLY A 97 -2.19 -0.19 -5.58
N ALA A 98 -2.12 -0.30 -6.90
CA ALA A 98 -3.11 0.26 -7.83
C ALA A 98 -4.51 -0.36 -7.62
N LEU A 99 -4.59 -1.68 -7.40
CA LEU A 99 -5.84 -2.36 -7.09
C LEU A 99 -6.48 -1.82 -5.81
N VAL A 100 -5.68 -1.68 -4.75
CA VAL A 100 -6.16 -1.13 -3.46
C VAL A 100 -6.60 0.32 -3.60
N LEU A 101 -5.85 1.13 -4.36
CA LEU A 101 -6.19 2.53 -4.64
C LEU A 101 -7.43 2.69 -5.53
N ALA A 102 -7.81 1.67 -6.30
CA ALA A 102 -9.03 1.68 -7.10
C ALA A 102 -10.30 1.44 -6.26
N LEU A 103 -10.19 0.76 -5.11
CA LEU A 103 -11.35 0.41 -4.25
C LEU A 103 -12.21 1.62 -3.84
N PRO A 104 -11.65 2.75 -3.36
CA PRO A 104 -12.44 3.92 -2.99
C PRO A 104 -13.34 4.40 -4.11
N PHE A 105 -12.84 4.40 -5.35
CA PHE A 105 -13.58 4.85 -6.52
C PHE A 105 -14.75 3.93 -6.83
N VAL A 106 -14.59 2.62 -6.69
CA VAL A 106 -15.67 1.64 -6.86
C VAL A 106 -16.81 1.89 -5.87
N PHE A 107 -16.48 2.18 -4.61
CA PHE A 107 -17.49 2.45 -3.57
C PHE A 107 -18.18 3.81 -3.71
N THR A 108 -17.58 4.77 -4.40
CA THR A 108 -18.09 6.13 -4.56
C THR A 108 -18.78 6.39 -5.90
N LEU A 109 -18.99 5.38 -6.75
CA LEU A 109 -19.74 5.51 -7.99
C LEU A 109 -21.23 5.23 -7.71
N PRO A 110 -22.07 6.24 -7.44
CA PRO A 110 -23.52 6.03 -7.45
C PRO A 110 -23.97 5.62 -8.85
N ALA A 111 -24.70 4.52 -8.93
CA ALA A 111 -25.23 3.97 -10.18
C ALA A 111 -26.19 4.94 -10.91
N GLU A 112 -26.74 5.94 -10.20
CA GLU A 112 -27.76 6.87 -10.70
C GLU A 112 -27.18 8.18 -11.29
N ASP A 113 -25.98 8.62 -10.88
CA ASP A 113 -25.33 9.85 -11.40
C ASP A 113 -24.45 9.62 -12.64
N LEU A 114 -24.51 8.42 -13.25
CA LEU A 114 -23.88 8.17 -14.55
C LEU A 114 -24.60 8.88 -15.71
N MET A 115 -25.78 9.47 -15.47
CA MET A 115 -26.54 10.19 -16.50
C MET A 115 -26.03 11.63 -16.75
N PRO A 116 -25.54 12.41 -15.77
CA PRO A 116 -24.86 13.69 -16.05
C PRO A 116 -23.34 13.57 -16.29
N ALA A 117 -22.68 12.49 -15.84
CA ALA A 117 -21.23 12.27 -16.00
C ALA A 117 -20.81 11.72 -17.39
N GLN A 118 -21.74 11.64 -18.33
CA GLN A 118 -21.69 10.87 -19.59
C GLN A 118 -20.53 11.16 -20.56
N HIS A 119 -19.75 12.23 -20.36
CA HIS A 119 -18.70 12.64 -21.31
C HIS A 119 -17.34 12.92 -20.67
N SER A 120 -17.10 12.49 -19.42
CA SER A 120 -15.79 12.77 -18.81
C SER A 120 -14.67 12.02 -19.56
N PRO A 121 -13.63 12.70 -20.07
CA PRO A 121 -12.58 12.06 -20.85
C PRO A 121 -11.75 11.07 -20.01
N LEU A 122 -11.82 11.18 -18.68
CA LEU A 122 -11.14 10.29 -17.73
C LEU A 122 -11.67 8.84 -17.78
N LEU A 123 -12.94 8.65 -18.18
CA LEU A 123 -13.50 7.30 -18.35
C LEU A 123 -12.84 6.53 -19.50
N TYR A 124 -12.28 7.23 -20.52
CA TYR A 124 -11.49 6.57 -21.56
C TYR A 124 -10.16 6.02 -21.03
N LEU A 125 -9.66 6.50 -19.89
CA LEU A 125 -8.43 6.00 -19.29
C LEU A 125 -8.67 4.82 -18.32
N ALA A 126 -9.92 4.57 -17.93
CA ALA A 126 -10.28 3.56 -16.93
C ALA A 126 -10.73 2.25 -17.60
N PRO A 127 -9.94 1.16 -17.53
CA PRO A 127 -10.34 -0.12 -18.15
C PRO A 127 -11.70 -0.66 -17.71
N PRO A 128 -12.14 -0.55 -16.43
CA PRO A 128 -13.48 -0.97 -16.03
C PRO A 128 -14.60 -0.29 -16.83
N ALA A 129 -14.42 0.98 -17.22
CA ALA A 129 -15.40 1.70 -18.01
C ALA A 129 -15.52 1.14 -19.43
N TRP A 130 -14.42 0.68 -20.04
CA TRP A 130 -14.45 0.08 -21.38
C TRP A 130 -15.39 -1.12 -21.43
N PHE A 131 -15.33 -2.00 -20.43
CA PHE A 131 -16.20 -3.16 -20.31
C PHE A 131 -17.64 -2.77 -19.96
N LEU A 132 -17.87 -1.71 -19.18
CA LEU A 132 -19.21 -1.12 -19.03
C LEU A 132 -19.83 -0.71 -20.38
N GLY A 133 -19.01 -0.19 -21.31
CA GLY A 133 -19.45 0.07 -22.69
C GLY A 133 -19.95 -1.19 -23.40
N VAL A 134 -19.28 -2.32 -23.22
CA VAL A 134 -19.69 -3.63 -23.79
C VAL A 134 -21.05 -4.05 -23.24
N GLU A 135 -21.24 -3.98 -21.92
CA GLU A 135 -22.51 -4.31 -21.27
C GLU A 135 -23.67 -3.45 -21.81
N ARG A 136 -23.46 -2.13 -21.90
CA ARG A 136 -24.49 -1.20 -22.39
C ARG A 136 -24.85 -1.45 -23.85
N VAL A 137 -23.88 -1.78 -24.70
CA VAL A 137 -24.11 -2.14 -26.11
C VAL A 137 -24.90 -3.45 -26.21
N LEU A 138 -24.60 -4.46 -25.36
CA LEU A 138 -25.36 -5.71 -25.30
C LEU A 138 -26.81 -5.50 -24.81
N LEU A 139 -27.02 -4.53 -23.91
CA LEU A 139 -28.34 -4.09 -23.46
C LEU A 139 -29.06 -3.18 -24.47
N GLY A 140 -28.54 -3.02 -25.69
CA GLY A 140 -29.21 -2.28 -26.77
C GLY A 140 -29.03 -0.77 -26.77
N HIS A 141 -28.18 -0.20 -25.89
CA HIS A 141 -27.88 1.23 -25.90
C HIS A 141 -26.92 1.54 -27.08
N ARG A 142 -27.33 2.47 -27.96
CA ARG A 142 -26.60 2.78 -29.21
C ARG A 142 -25.86 4.12 -29.20
N ASP A 143 -25.65 4.71 -28.03
CA ASP A 143 -24.92 5.98 -27.95
C ASP A 143 -23.49 5.81 -28.46
N ARG A 144 -23.02 6.80 -29.23
CA ARG A 144 -21.67 6.82 -29.82
C ARG A 144 -20.58 6.65 -28.76
N TYR A 145 -20.82 7.15 -27.55
CA TYR A 145 -19.94 7.04 -26.40
C TYR A 145 -19.72 5.58 -25.98
N PHE A 146 -20.79 4.82 -25.69
CA PHE A 146 -20.67 3.41 -25.29
C PHE A 146 -20.08 2.54 -26.39
N LEU A 147 -20.38 2.84 -27.66
CA LEU A 147 -19.75 2.17 -28.80
C LEU A 147 -18.24 2.42 -28.87
N GLN A 148 -17.75 3.62 -28.54
CA GLN A 148 -16.32 3.91 -28.46
C GLN A 148 -15.67 3.16 -27.29
N LEU A 149 -16.30 3.12 -26.12
CA LEU A 149 -15.79 2.37 -24.95
C LEU A 149 -15.71 0.86 -25.25
N ALA A 150 -16.73 0.30 -25.90
CA ALA A 150 -16.73 -1.11 -26.31
C ALA A 150 -15.63 -1.42 -27.35
N ARG A 151 -15.36 -0.50 -28.30
CA ARG A 151 -14.24 -0.63 -29.24
C ARG A 151 -12.89 -0.59 -28.53
N LEU A 152 -12.71 0.30 -27.56
CA LEU A 152 -11.50 0.33 -26.73
C LEU A 152 -11.32 -0.97 -25.94
N ALA A 153 -12.40 -1.52 -25.38
CA ALA A 153 -12.36 -2.82 -24.70
C ALA A 153 -11.85 -3.93 -25.63
N ALA A 154 -12.42 -4.00 -26.84
CA ALA A 154 -12.01 -5.01 -27.83
C ALA A 154 -10.55 -4.84 -28.27
N LEU A 155 -10.11 -3.60 -28.56
CA LEU A 155 -8.72 -3.31 -28.93
C LEU A 155 -7.75 -3.63 -27.79
N ALA A 156 -8.08 -3.24 -26.57
CA ALA A 156 -7.28 -3.54 -25.38
C ALA A 156 -7.18 -5.06 -25.14
N PHE A 157 -8.29 -5.78 -25.28
CA PHE A 157 -8.34 -7.23 -25.16
C PHE A 157 -7.43 -7.93 -26.18
N VAL A 158 -7.59 -7.59 -27.47
CA VAL A 158 -6.80 -8.19 -28.55
C VAL A 158 -5.31 -7.85 -28.40
N SER A 159 -4.99 -6.59 -28.10
CA SER A 159 -3.59 -6.19 -27.89
C SER A 159 -2.93 -6.91 -26.71
N ALA A 160 -3.62 -7.05 -25.58
CA ALA A 160 -3.12 -7.81 -24.43
C ALA A 160 -2.92 -9.30 -24.76
N ALA A 161 -3.82 -9.90 -25.54
CA ALA A 161 -3.69 -11.28 -26.00
C ALA A 161 -2.46 -11.46 -26.91
N VAL A 162 -2.29 -10.57 -27.89
CA VAL A 162 -1.16 -10.62 -28.84
C VAL A 162 0.17 -10.43 -28.12
N ILE A 163 0.27 -9.45 -27.21
CA ILE A 163 1.50 -9.21 -26.44
C ILE A 163 1.82 -10.40 -25.54
N THR A 164 0.81 -11.00 -24.91
CA THR A 164 0.99 -12.19 -24.07
C THR A 164 1.49 -13.38 -24.89
N ALA A 165 0.87 -13.66 -26.03
CA ALA A 165 1.28 -14.73 -26.93
C ALA A 165 2.71 -14.51 -27.47
N GLY A 166 3.04 -13.30 -27.89
CA GLY A 166 4.38 -12.93 -28.35
C GLY A 166 5.44 -13.07 -27.25
N SER A 167 5.12 -12.61 -26.04
CA SER A 167 6.01 -12.75 -24.88
C SER A 167 6.23 -14.22 -24.50
N TYR A 168 5.16 -15.02 -24.51
CA TYR A 168 5.24 -16.46 -24.24
C TYR A 168 6.10 -17.18 -25.28
N PHE A 169 5.92 -16.84 -26.56
CA PHE A 169 6.72 -17.39 -27.66
C PHE A 169 8.21 -17.03 -27.54
N GLU A 170 8.55 -15.78 -27.20
CA GLU A 170 9.93 -15.37 -26.96
C GLU A 170 10.57 -16.09 -25.77
N VAL A 171 9.83 -16.28 -24.68
CA VAL A 171 10.28 -17.06 -23.51
C VAL A 171 10.52 -18.52 -23.89
N TYR A 172 9.61 -19.12 -24.67
CA TYR A 172 9.75 -20.49 -25.19
C TYR A 172 11.02 -20.65 -26.05
N ARG A 173 11.25 -19.73 -26.99
CA ARG A 173 12.45 -19.72 -27.85
C ARG A 173 13.74 -19.57 -27.05
N ARG A 174 13.74 -18.76 -26.00
CA ARG A 174 14.94 -18.45 -25.19
C ARG A 174 15.16 -19.42 -24.02
N PHE A 175 14.32 -20.43 -23.84
CA PHE A 175 14.30 -21.32 -22.67
C PHE A 175 15.66 -21.95 -22.33
N ASP A 176 16.42 -22.47 -23.31
CA ASP A 176 17.73 -23.09 -23.04
C ASP A 176 18.74 -22.08 -22.49
N ARG A 177 18.77 -20.86 -23.04
CA ARG A 177 19.64 -19.79 -22.53
C ARG A 177 19.21 -19.31 -21.15
N VAL A 178 17.95 -19.52 -20.74
CA VAL A 178 17.40 -19.08 -19.46
C VAL A 178 17.69 -20.10 -18.36
N MET A 179 17.60 -21.41 -18.65
CA MET A 179 17.85 -22.45 -17.66
C MET A 179 19.33 -22.77 -17.43
N LEU A 180 20.20 -22.64 -18.45
CA LEU A 180 21.60 -23.09 -18.38
C LEU A 180 22.60 -22.06 -17.81
N ARG A 181 22.21 -20.79 -17.63
CA ARG A 181 23.09 -19.77 -17.01
C ARG A 181 22.65 -19.53 -15.57
N SER A 182 23.36 -20.16 -14.64
CA SER A 182 23.35 -19.83 -13.21
C SER A 182 23.43 -18.32 -13.03
N PHE A 183 22.68 -17.76 -12.07
CA PHE A 183 22.72 -16.35 -11.72
C PHE A 183 24.17 -15.93 -11.44
N GLY A 184 24.84 -15.37 -12.45
CA GLY A 184 26.20 -14.87 -12.30
C GLY A 184 26.17 -13.80 -11.21
N LEU A 185 26.89 -14.05 -10.12
CA LEU A 185 27.08 -13.10 -9.03
C LEU A 185 27.72 -11.84 -9.62
N SER A 186 26.89 -10.89 -10.03
CA SER A 186 27.35 -9.58 -10.46
C SER A 186 28.02 -8.93 -9.24
N ARG A 187 29.35 -9.01 -9.17
CA ARG A 187 30.18 -8.24 -8.24
C ARG A 187 30.03 -6.77 -8.59
N ARG A 188 28.95 -6.16 -8.11
CA ARG A 188 28.72 -4.73 -8.23
C ARG A 188 29.79 -4.04 -7.39
N ARG A 189 30.70 -3.29 -8.03
CA ARG A 189 31.62 -2.41 -7.29
C ARG A 189 30.78 -1.43 -6.49
N VAL A 190 30.79 -1.59 -5.17
CA VAL A 190 30.17 -0.65 -4.25
C VAL A 190 31.01 0.63 -4.33
N ARG A 191 30.51 1.63 -5.06
CA ARG A 191 31.14 2.95 -5.11
C ARG A 191 31.01 3.56 -3.72
N ARG A 192 32.06 3.46 -2.91
CA ARG A 192 32.14 4.06 -1.59
C ARG A 192 32.06 5.58 -1.77
N ARG A 193 30.88 6.15 -1.54
CA ARG A 193 30.76 7.61 -1.38
C ARG A 193 31.33 7.96 0.00
N PRO A 194 32.11 9.04 0.15
CA PRO A 194 32.53 9.51 1.46
C PRO A 194 31.28 9.75 2.31
N VAL A 195 31.21 9.06 3.44
CA VAL A 195 30.05 9.07 4.32
C VAL A 195 30.16 10.30 5.23
N SER A 196 29.34 11.33 5.01
CA SER A 196 29.17 12.40 5.98
C SER A 196 28.23 11.91 7.10
N GLY A 197 28.79 11.40 8.20
CA GLY A 197 28.03 10.94 9.37
C GLY A 197 28.56 9.65 9.99
N SER A 198 27.86 9.11 10.99
CA SER A 198 28.30 7.88 11.63
C SER A 198 28.23 6.68 10.67
N PRO A 199 29.32 5.91 10.54
CA PRO A 199 29.42 4.82 9.56
C PRO A 199 28.42 3.69 9.86
N ALA A 200 28.18 3.40 11.14
CA ALA A 200 27.22 2.38 11.58
C ALA A 200 25.78 2.69 11.11
N ARG A 201 25.32 3.94 11.31
CA ARG A 201 23.99 4.38 10.84
C ARG A 201 23.85 4.23 9.32
N THR A 202 24.91 4.55 8.58
CA THR A 202 24.92 4.46 7.13
C THR A 202 24.91 3.01 6.66
N ALA A 203 25.66 2.13 7.31
CA ALA A 203 25.67 0.71 7.04
C ALA A 203 24.27 0.09 7.24
N VAL A 204 23.61 0.38 8.36
CA VAL A 204 22.23 -0.08 8.62
C VAL A 204 21.27 0.46 7.58
N ARG A 205 21.32 1.76 7.27
CA ARG A 205 20.45 2.37 6.24
C ARG A 205 20.63 1.73 4.88
N ASP A 206 21.88 1.53 4.45
CA ASP A 206 22.19 1.00 3.12
C ASP A 206 21.83 -0.49 3.04
N PHE A 207 22.04 -1.26 4.13
CA PHE A 207 21.53 -2.62 4.29
C PHE A 207 20.00 -2.63 4.17
N THR A 208 19.30 -1.82 4.96
CA THR A 208 17.84 -1.78 4.96
C THR A 208 17.27 -1.40 3.59
N ALA A 209 17.84 -0.38 2.93
CA ALA A 209 17.42 0.05 1.59
C ALA A 209 17.74 -1.00 0.51
N ALA A 210 18.87 -1.71 0.61
CA ALA A 210 19.19 -2.80 -0.31
C ALA A 210 18.23 -3.97 -0.15
N THR A 211 17.88 -4.32 1.09
CA THR A 211 16.95 -5.39 1.43
C THR A 211 15.54 -5.11 0.93
N LEU A 212 15.00 -3.91 1.22
CA LEU A 212 13.69 -3.47 0.71
C LEU A 212 13.63 -3.46 -0.82
N ARG A 213 14.73 -3.11 -1.51
CA ARG A 213 14.76 -3.11 -2.98
C ARG A 213 14.83 -4.50 -3.61
N ARG A 214 15.26 -5.51 -2.86
CA ARG A 214 15.47 -6.88 -3.37
C ARG A 214 14.31 -7.83 -3.05
N SER A 215 13.57 -7.56 -1.97
CA SER A 215 12.56 -8.49 -1.45
C SER A 215 11.15 -8.16 -1.90
N ALA A 216 10.55 -9.03 -2.70
CA ALA A 216 9.16 -8.89 -3.14
C ALA A 216 8.15 -8.91 -1.98
N LEU A 217 8.41 -9.72 -0.94
CA LEU A 217 7.55 -9.80 0.23
C LEU A 217 7.49 -8.45 0.96
N HIS A 218 8.65 -7.87 1.26
CA HIS A 218 8.72 -6.60 1.98
C HIS A 218 8.20 -5.43 1.14
N GLN A 219 8.47 -5.43 -0.17
CA GLN A 219 7.85 -4.45 -1.09
C GLN A 219 6.33 -4.58 -1.10
N GLY A 220 5.81 -5.80 -1.17
CA GLY A 220 4.38 -6.08 -1.11
C GLY A 220 3.75 -5.60 0.20
N VAL A 221 4.40 -5.84 1.35
CA VAL A 221 3.90 -5.39 2.66
C VAL A 221 3.93 -3.87 2.78
N VAL A 222 5.06 -3.22 2.44
CA VAL A 222 5.17 -1.75 2.53
C VAL A 222 4.18 -1.08 1.58
N ILE A 223 4.18 -1.47 0.31
CA ILE A 223 3.35 -0.84 -0.72
C ILE A 223 1.88 -1.17 -0.49
N GLY A 224 1.55 -2.41 -0.14
CA GLY A 224 0.18 -2.83 0.13
C GLY A 224 -0.42 -2.10 1.34
N LEU A 225 0.26 -2.09 2.49
CA LEU A 225 -0.23 -1.38 3.67
C LEU A 225 -0.28 0.14 3.45
N SER A 226 0.73 0.72 2.77
CA SER A 226 0.73 2.15 2.44
C SER A 226 -0.42 2.49 1.47
N ALA A 227 -0.67 1.64 0.47
CA ALA A 227 -1.78 1.81 -0.46
C ALA A 227 -3.13 1.72 0.25
N CYS A 228 -3.29 0.84 1.24
CA CYS A 228 -4.51 0.81 2.08
C CYS A 228 -4.70 2.14 2.81
N GLY A 229 -3.64 2.72 3.37
CA GLY A 229 -3.70 4.03 4.05
C GLY A 229 -4.06 5.17 3.10
N VAL A 230 -3.44 5.21 1.92
CA VAL A 230 -3.74 6.22 0.90
C VAL A 230 -5.15 6.04 0.32
N ALA A 231 -5.59 4.79 0.08
CA ALA A 231 -6.93 4.50 -0.38
C ALA A 231 -7.99 4.96 0.64
N LEU A 232 -7.75 4.68 1.93
CA LEU A 232 -8.61 5.16 3.00
C LEU A 232 -8.65 6.69 3.07
N ALA A 233 -7.50 7.35 2.95
CA ALA A 233 -7.42 8.81 2.88
C ALA A 233 -8.24 9.37 1.70
N ILE A 234 -8.09 8.80 0.50
CA ILE A 234 -8.88 9.17 -0.67
C ILE A 234 -10.38 8.96 -0.39
N ASN A 235 -10.76 7.83 0.20
CA ASN A 235 -12.16 7.53 0.52
C ASN A 235 -12.75 8.56 1.51
N ILE A 236 -12.02 8.93 2.56
CA ILE A 236 -12.42 9.97 3.52
C ILE A 236 -12.68 11.30 2.81
N LEU A 237 -11.77 11.71 1.91
CA LEU A 237 -11.90 12.97 1.17
C LEU A 237 -13.05 12.94 0.17
N LEU A 238 -13.22 11.84 -0.57
CA LEU A 238 -14.31 11.68 -1.53
C LEU A 238 -15.67 11.70 -0.83
N ARG A 239 -15.80 11.00 0.31
CA ARG A 239 -17.04 10.94 1.09
C ARG A 239 -17.43 12.30 1.68
N ALA A 240 -16.47 13.17 1.94
CA ALA A 240 -16.70 14.53 2.42
C ALA A 240 -16.96 15.55 1.29
N GLY A 241 -17.17 15.10 0.05
CA GLY A 241 -17.47 15.99 -1.06
C GLY A 241 -16.26 16.82 -1.53
N MET A 242 -15.03 16.36 -1.32
CA MET A 242 -13.85 17.11 -1.80
C MET A 242 -13.90 17.35 -3.31
N LEU A 243 -14.33 16.33 -4.08
CA LEU A 243 -14.41 16.45 -5.54
C LEU A 243 -15.52 17.41 -6.00
N THR A 244 -16.64 17.44 -5.28
CA THR A 244 -17.76 18.34 -5.56
C THR A 244 -17.40 19.78 -5.19
N TRP A 245 -16.70 19.98 -4.08
CA TRP A 245 -16.15 21.27 -3.67
C TRP A 245 -15.13 21.83 -4.67
N LEU A 246 -14.20 20.99 -5.16
CA LEU A 246 -13.23 21.39 -6.20
C LEU A 246 -13.90 21.79 -7.52
N ARG A 247 -15.12 21.31 -7.79
CA ARG A 247 -15.93 21.70 -8.95
C ARG A 247 -16.73 22.98 -8.72
N GLY A 248 -16.59 23.62 -7.56
CA GLY A 248 -17.29 24.87 -7.20
C GLY A 248 -18.74 24.66 -6.76
N MET A 249 -19.15 23.43 -6.42
CA MET A 249 -20.48 23.18 -5.86
C MET A 249 -20.49 23.42 -4.35
N ASP A 250 -21.67 23.81 -3.83
CA ASP A 250 -21.85 24.06 -2.41
C ASP A 250 -21.76 22.77 -1.60
N VAL A 251 -20.76 22.73 -0.72
CA VAL A 251 -20.53 21.65 0.24
C VAL A 251 -20.30 22.29 1.61
N PRO A 252 -20.90 21.77 2.68
CA PRO A 252 -20.69 22.31 4.02
C PRO A 252 -19.20 22.32 4.39
N ARG A 253 -18.67 23.51 4.68
CA ARG A 253 -17.23 23.72 4.98
C ARG A 253 -16.71 22.86 6.13
N TRP A 254 -17.57 22.52 7.09
CA TRP A 254 -17.18 21.72 8.25
C TRP A 254 -16.87 20.26 7.89
N GLU A 255 -17.54 19.69 6.87
CA GLU A 255 -17.29 18.32 6.41
C GLU A 255 -15.93 18.22 5.73
N ILE A 256 -15.64 19.15 4.82
CA ILE A 256 -14.35 19.23 4.13
C ILE A 256 -13.23 19.47 5.13
N LEU A 257 -13.42 20.42 6.06
CA LEU A 257 -12.42 20.72 7.07
C LEU A 257 -12.12 19.48 7.92
N ALA A 258 -13.15 18.79 8.44
CA ALA A 258 -12.99 17.59 9.25
C ALA A 258 -12.30 16.44 8.49
N ALA A 259 -12.57 16.30 7.19
CA ALA A 259 -11.93 15.30 6.35
C ALA A 259 -10.46 15.63 6.09
N VAL A 260 -10.15 16.90 5.78
CA VAL A 260 -8.80 17.37 5.50
C VAL A 260 -7.93 17.37 6.76
N THR A 261 -8.50 17.64 7.93
CA THR A 261 -7.79 17.51 9.23
C THR A 261 -7.66 16.07 9.68
N GLY A 262 -8.65 15.21 9.42
CA GLY A 262 -8.57 13.79 9.78
C GLY A 262 -7.55 13.00 8.94
N THR A 263 -7.52 13.24 7.63
CA THR A 263 -6.69 12.52 6.66
C THR A 263 -5.21 12.35 7.06
N PRO A 264 -4.48 13.39 7.52
CA PRO A 264 -3.08 13.24 7.89
C PRO A 264 -2.86 12.32 9.10
N PHE A 265 -3.77 12.30 10.08
CA PHE A 265 -3.68 11.37 11.21
C PHE A 265 -3.84 9.91 10.75
N ALA A 266 -4.72 9.64 9.78
CA ALA A 266 -4.91 8.29 9.23
C ALA A 266 -3.62 7.81 8.57
N LEU A 267 -3.02 8.67 7.75
CA LEU A 267 -1.78 8.40 7.05
C LEU A 267 -0.62 8.20 8.02
N VAL A 268 -0.48 9.04 9.05
CA VAL A 268 0.56 8.90 10.10
C VAL A 268 0.48 7.52 10.76
N ILE A 269 -0.72 7.08 11.15
CA ILE A 269 -0.91 5.78 11.81
C ILE A 269 -0.55 4.65 10.85
N ILE A 270 -1.18 4.61 9.68
CA ILE A 270 -1.09 3.49 8.75
C ILE A 270 0.31 3.38 8.13
N LEU A 271 0.91 4.49 7.69
CA LEU A 271 2.28 4.46 7.15
C LEU A 271 3.31 4.15 8.24
N GLY A 272 3.07 4.58 9.48
CA GLY A 272 3.91 4.19 10.62
C GLY A 272 3.85 2.68 10.90
N ILE A 273 2.65 2.09 10.89
CA ILE A 273 2.46 0.64 11.02
C ILE A 273 3.10 -0.09 9.84
N ALA A 274 2.91 0.38 8.60
CA ALA A 274 3.51 -0.20 7.41
C ALA A 274 5.05 -0.21 7.49
N ALA A 275 5.65 0.90 7.92
CA ALA A 275 7.09 1.01 8.11
C ALA A 275 7.57 0.03 9.19
N ARG A 276 6.96 0.04 10.39
CA ARG A 276 7.36 -0.87 11.48
C ARG A 276 7.19 -2.35 11.10
N ALA A 277 6.06 -2.71 10.51
CA ALA A 277 5.76 -4.08 10.09
C ALA A 277 6.79 -4.58 9.06
N SER A 278 7.16 -3.72 8.11
CA SER A 278 8.17 -4.07 7.12
C SER A 278 9.53 -4.36 7.76
N LEU A 279 9.98 -3.54 8.70
CA LEU A 279 11.29 -3.71 9.34
C LEU A 279 11.34 -4.91 10.29
N ALA A 280 10.18 -5.36 10.80
CA ALA A 280 10.08 -6.46 11.74
C ALA A 280 10.11 -7.85 11.08
N LEU A 281 9.79 -7.94 9.79
CA LEU A 281 9.74 -9.21 9.07
C LEU A 281 11.16 -9.74 8.76
N PRO A 282 11.47 -11.01 9.03
CA PRO A 282 12.79 -11.58 8.81
C PRO A 282 13.02 -11.86 7.32
N ILE A 283 14.25 -11.67 6.85
CA ILE A 283 14.64 -12.08 5.49
C ILE A 283 15.95 -12.85 5.45
N GLU A 284 16.94 -12.39 6.20
CA GLU A 284 18.28 -12.96 6.28
C GLU A 284 18.64 -13.04 7.77
N PRO A 285 17.98 -13.92 8.55
CA PRO A 285 18.31 -14.07 9.97
C PRO A 285 19.77 -14.46 10.18
N LYS A 286 20.37 -15.12 9.18
CA LYS A 286 21.80 -15.43 9.16
C LYS A 286 22.67 -14.16 9.23
N ALA A 287 22.25 -13.03 8.65
CA ALA A 287 23.03 -11.78 8.67
C ALA A 287 23.19 -11.17 10.08
N ASN A 288 22.42 -11.64 11.07
CA ASN A 288 22.59 -11.28 12.48
C ASN A 288 24.03 -11.45 12.97
N TRP A 289 24.75 -12.46 12.48
CA TRP A 289 26.08 -12.79 13.02
C TRP A 289 27.04 -11.60 12.94
N VAL A 290 26.98 -10.80 11.86
CA VAL A 290 27.86 -9.64 11.67
C VAL A 290 27.59 -8.63 12.76
N PHE A 291 26.32 -8.28 12.97
CA PHE A 291 25.91 -7.29 13.94
C PHE A 291 26.11 -7.76 15.38
N ARG A 292 25.96 -9.07 15.65
CA ARG A 292 26.31 -9.68 16.94
C ARG A 292 27.80 -9.53 17.23
N MET A 293 28.66 -9.75 16.23
CA MET A 293 30.11 -9.70 16.40
C MET A 293 30.65 -8.27 16.50
N THR A 294 29.98 -7.30 15.86
CA THR A 294 30.40 -5.90 15.86
C THR A 294 29.71 -5.05 16.91
N GLU A 295 28.80 -5.61 17.72
CA GLU A 295 28.02 -4.85 18.70
C GLU A 295 28.95 -4.15 19.71
N CYS A 296 28.81 -2.83 19.82
CA CYS A 296 29.53 -2.02 20.79
C CYS A 296 28.61 -0.91 21.30
N ASP A 297 28.72 -0.56 22.59
CA ASP A 297 27.87 0.47 23.22
C ASP A 297 27.98 1.84 22.50
N ALA A 298 29.14 2.15 21.94
CA ALA A 298 29.40 3.39 21.20
C ALA A 298 28.60 3.51 19.89
N ILE A 299 28.32 2.39 19.20
CA ILE A 299 27.67 2.37 17.88
C ILE A 299 26.19 1.96 17.93
N ARG A 300 25.77 1.23 18.97
CA ARG A 300 24.40 0.68 19.13
C ARG A 300 23.31 1.72 18.94
N GLY A 301 23.48 2.88 19.59
CA GLY A 301 22.53 3.99 19.47
C GLY A 301 22.45 4.57 18.06
N ASP A 302 23.53 4.50 17.27
CA ASP A 302 23.57 4.97 15.89
C ASP A 302 22.99 3.97 14.88
N GLU A 303 23.12 2.68 15.15
CA GLU A 303 22.48 1.60 14.38
C GLU A 303 20.96 1.70 14.49
N LEU A 304 20.42 1.83 15.71
CA LEU A 304 18.98 1.95 15.96
C LEU A 304 18.38 3.25 15.38
N ARG A 305 19.17 4.33 15.32
CA ARG A 305 18.77 5.59 14.66
C ARG A 305 18.53 5.42 13.15
N GLY A 306 19.14 4.42 12.52
CA GLY A 306 18.88 4.10 11.11
C GLY A 306 17.41 3.72 10.89
N ALA A 307 16.89 2.81 11.73
CA ALA A 307 15.48 2.42 11.73
C ALA A 307 14.56 3.57 12.18
N GLU A 308 14.92 4.31 13.23
CA GLU A 308 14.18 5.50 13.71
C GLU A 308 13.93 6.49 12.57
N ARG A 309 14.97 6.78 11.78
CA ARG A 309 14.88 7.75 10.68
C ARG A 309 13.93 7.29 9.58
N LEU A 310 13.97 6.01 9.20
CA LEU A 310 13.07 5.45 8.18
C LEU A 310 11.62 5.49 8.65
N VAL A 311 11.35 5.04 9.88
CA VAL A 311 9.99 5.08 10.45
C VAL A 311 9.51 6.53 10.58
N THR A 312 10.37 7.46 10.98
CA THR A 312 10.02 8.90 11.04
C THR A 312 9.72 9.48 9.65
N GLN A 313 10.49 9.11 8.63
CA GLN A 313 10.24 9.56 7.26
C GLN A 313 8.87 9.07 6.74
N PHE A 314 8.56 7.80 6.94
CA PHE A 314 7.29 7.22 6.50
C PHE A 314 6.10 7.67 7.36
N ALA A 315 6.24 7.72 8.68
CA ALA A 315 5.13 8.03 9.59
C ALA A 315 4.86 9.52 9.73
N VAL A 316 5.82 10.40 9.43
CA VAL A 316 5.69 11.86 9.68
C VAL A 316 5.88 12.65 8.40
N LEU A 317 7.06 12.53 7.77
CA LEU A 317 7.41 13.40 6.64
C LEU A 317 6.49 13.15 5.43
N VAL A 318 6.24 11.90 5.08
CA VAL A 318 5.39 11.54 3.93
C VAL A 318 3.93 12.00 4.11
N PRO A 319 3.24 11.68 5.23
CA PRO A 319 1.90 12.20 5.49
C PRO A 319 1.82 13.72 5.44
N VAL A 320 2.69 14.42 6.18
CA VAL A 320 2.66 15.89 6.24
C VAL A 320 2.92 16.51 4.86
N ALA A 321 3.89 16.00 4.11
CA ALA A 321 4.17 16.49 2.76
C ALA A 321 2.99 16.26 1.79
N LEU A 322 2.27 15.15 1.93
CA LEU A 322 1.14 14.82 1.07
C LEU A 322 -0.11 15.67 1.40
N THR A 323 -0.34 15.98 2.68
CA THR A 323 -1.57 16.65 3.12
C THR A 323 -1.45 18.15 3.31
N LEU A 324 -0.25 18.70 3.52
CA LEU A 324 -0.04 20.13 3.70
C LEU A 324 -0.64 20.98 2.56
N PRO A 325 -0.47 20.64 1.25
CA PRO A 325 -1.10 21.40 0.18
C PRO A 325 -2.63 21.42 0.30
N LEU A 326 -3.22 20.29 0.68
CA LEU A 326 -4.66 20.15 0.85
C LEU A 326 -5.18 20.96 2.04
N GLN A 327 -4.46 20.90 3.16
CA GLN A 327 -4.75 21.70 4.34
C GLN A 327 -4.63 23.21 4.04
N TRP A 328 -3.63 23.61 3.26
CA TRP A 328 -3.44 25.00 2.85
C TRP A 328 -4.60 25.53 2.00
N MET A 329 -5.13 24.71 1.08
CA MET A 329 -6.27 25.10 0.25
C MET A 329 -7.54 25.41 1.06
N VAL A 330 -7.75 24.71 2.18
CA VAL A 330 -8.97 24.85 2.99
C VAL A 330 -8.79 25.83 4.15
N ALA A 331 -7.66 25.78 4.84
CA ALA A 331 -7.40 26.54 6.08
C ALA A 331 -6.44 27.73 5.90
N GLY A 332 -5.85 27.91 4.70
CA GLY A 332 -4.87 28.96 4.43
C GLY A 332 -3.63 28.87 5.32
N PRO A 333 -3.07 29.99 5.80
CA PRO A 333 -1.87 30.01 6.64
C PRO A 333 -1.95 29.17 7.93
N ARG A 334 -3.17 28.94 8.44
CA ARG A 334 -3.39 28.09 9.64
C ARG A 334 -3.04 26.63 9.40
N ALA A 335 -2.91 26.20 8.15
CA ALA A 335 -2.44 24.87 7.78
C ALA A 335 -1.03 24.57 8.30
N ILE A 336 -0.18 25.58 8.52
CA ILE A 336 1.16 25.36 9.09
C ILE A 336 1.04 24.84 10.53
N ILE A 337 0.14 25.41 11.32
CA ILE A 337 -0.11 24.98 12.70
C ILE A 337 -0.75 23.60 12.70
N ALA A 338 -1.70 23.37 11.80
CA ALA A 338 -2.36 22.09 11.61
C ALA A 338 -1.34 20.97 11.28
N SER A 339 -0.56 21.14 10.22
CA SER A 339 0.53 20.23 9.84
C SER A 339 1.59 20.07 10.93
N ALA A 340 1.90 21.11 11.71
CA ALA A 340 2.81 21.00 12.85
C ALA A 340 2.21 20.14 13.97
N MET A 341 0.91 20.29 14.27
CA MET A 341 0.20 19.43 15.22
C MET A 341 0.25 17.97 14.76
N THR A 342 -0.08 17.68 13.50
CA THR A 342 0.02 16.32 12.98
C THR A 342 1.46 15.81 12.97
N GLY A 343 2.43 16.66 12.64
CA GLY A 343 3.85 16.32 12.64
C GLY A 343 4.35 15.91 14.01
N VAL A 344 4.03 16.68 15.05
CA VAL A 344 4.41 16.36 16.43
C VAL A 344 3.67 15.14 16.95
N PHE A 345 2.38 14.99 16.61
CA PHE A 345 1.65 13.74 16.88
C PHE A 345 2.33 12.53 16.21
N GLY A 346 2.75 12.66 14.96
CA GLY A 346 3.49 11.62 14.25
C GLY A 346 4.82 11.29 14.92
N LEU A 347 5.55 12.28 15.44
CA LEU A 347 6.75 12.02 16.24
C LEU A 347 6.41 11.24 17.52
N LEU A 348 5.31 11.57 18.20
CA LEU A 348 4.83 10.83 19.37
C LEU A 348 4.44 9.39 19.01
N TRP A 349 3.79 9.20 17.87
CA TRP A 349 3.47 7.88 17.34
C TRP A 349 4.72 7.06 17.02
N VAL A 350 5.77 7.67 16.46
CA VAL A 350 7.07 7.02 16.28
C VAL A 350 7.68 6.59 17.61
N GLU A 351 7.59 7.41 18.67
CA GLU A 351 8.02 7.03 20.01
C GLU A 351 7.23 5.82 20.55
N ALA A 352 5.92 5.75 20.31
CA ALA A 352 5.08 4.61 20.68
C ALA A 352 5.42 3.34 19.87
N LEU A 353 5.57 3.47 18.54
CA LEU A 353 5.91 2.36 17.65
C LEU A 353 7.28 1.75 17.95
N LEU A 354 8.25 2.59 18.34
CA LEU A 354 9.62 2.17 18.60
C LEU A 354 9.95 2.04 20.09
N ARG A 355 8.94 2.03 20.97
CA ARG A 355 9.13 2.00 22.43
C ARG A 355 10.04 0.87 22.89
N ASP A 356 9.78 -0.35 22.40
CA ASP A 356 10.55 -1.56 22.73
C ASP A 356 11.49 -2.00 21.60
N TRP A 357 11.75 -1.11 20.64
CA TRP A 357 12.55 -1.43 19.47
C TRP A 357 14.03 -1.49 19.82
N ARG A 358 14.59 -2.71 19.83
CA ARG A 358 16.01 -3.02 20.07
C ARG A 358 16.59 -3.91 18.96
N ARG A 359 15.97 -3.88 17.80
CA ARG A 359 16.21 -4.82 16.70
C ARG A 359 16.85 -4.12 15.51
N ILE A 360 17.74 -4.83 14.84
CA ILE A 360 18.20 -4.41 13.51
C ILE A 360 17.18 -4.92 12.49
N PRO A 361 16.72 -4.06 11.55
CA PRO A 361 15.70 -4.46 10.59
C PRO A 361 16.06 -5.73 9.81
N PHE A 362 15.09 -6.63 9.65
CA PHE A 362 15.18 -7.87 8.85
C PHE A 362 16.10 -8.99 9.34
N THR A 363 16.89 -8.74 10.38
CA THR A 363 17.86 -9.72 10.86
C THR A 363 17.27 -10.54 12.01
N CYS A 364 16.37 -10.00 12.82
CA CYS A 364 15.79 -10.75 13.94
C CYS A 364 14.78 -11.81 13.50
N SER A 365 14.76 -12.94 14.21
CA SER A 365 13.70 -13.94 14.09
C SER A 365 12.34 -13.32 14.44
N TYR A 366 11.25 -13.73 13.77
CA TYR A 366 9.89 -13.25 14.04
C TYR A 366 8.99 -14.43 14.41
N MET A 367 8.42 -14.38 15.61
CA MET A 367 7.43 -15.36 16.06
C MET A 367 6.02 -14.77 16.03
N PRO A 368 5.18 -15.12 15.03
CA PRO A 368 3.77 -14.75 15.05
C PRO A 368 3.05 -15.49 16.18
N GLY A 369 2.35 -14.78 17.07
CA GLY A 369 1.49 -15.43 18.07
C GLY A 369 1.44 -14.85 19.47
N LYS A 370 2.14 -13.73 19.77
CA LYS A 370 2.06 -13.11 21.11
C LYS A 370 0.65 -12.62 21.48
N HIS A 371 -0.19 -12.32 20.49
CA HIS A 371 -1.59 -11.94 20.65
C HIS A 371 -2.42 -12.55 19.51
N THR A 372 -3.72 -12.77 19.76
CA THR A 372 -4.62 -13.20 18.69
C THR A 372 -4.77 -12.09 17.64
N VAL A 373 -4.85 -12.48 16.37
CA VAL A 373 -4.99 -11.53 15.25
C VAL A 373 -6.23 -10.66 15.44
N ALA A 374 -7.33 -11.25 15.91
CA ALA A 374 -8.56 -10.52 16.20
C ALA A 374 -8.37 -9.44 17.29
N GLN A 375 -7.69 -9.76 18.40
CA GLN A 375 -7.47 -8.80 19.48
C GLN A 375 -6.61 -7.61 19.02
N THR A 376 -5.51 -7.89 18.30
CA THR A 376 -4.65 -6.82 17.76
C THR A 376 -5.37 -5.96 16.73
N PHE A 377 -6.21 -6.56 15.90
CA PHE A 377 -7.02 -5.84 14.92
C PHE A 377 -8.05 -4.94 15.59
N VAL A 378 -8.83 -5.46 16.56
CA VAL A 378 -9.86 -4.67 17.27
C VAL A 378 -9.24 -3.55 18.08
N ALA A 379 -8.16 -3.81 18.83
CA ALA A 379 -7.45 -2.79 19.58
C ALA A 379 -6.84 -1.73 18.64
N GLY A 380 -6.23 -2.17 17.54
CA GLY A 380 -5.68 -1.28 16.52
C GLY A 380 -6.73 -0.40 15.87
N LEU A 381 -7.90 -0.97 15.51
CA LEU A 381 -9.02 -0.24 14.95
C LEU A 381 -9.60 0.77 15.95
N GLY A 382 -9.75 0.39 17.22
CA GLY A 382 -10.21 1.29 18.28
C GLY A 382 -9.28 2.50 18.46
N ILE A 383 -7.96 2.26 18.55
CA ILE A 383 -6.95 3.33 18.63
C ILE A 383 -7.00 4.21 17.38
N PHE A 384 -7.10 3.59 16.20
CA PHE A 384 -7.18 4.32 14.93
C PHE A 384 -8.38 5.26 14.90
N LEU A 385 -9.59 4.76 15.20
CA LEU A 385 -10.81 5.56 15.19
C LEU A 385 -10.77 6.68 16.26
N MET A 386 -10.29 6.38 17.46
CA MET A 386 -10.14 7.36 18.54
C MET A 386 -9.19 8.49 18.15
N VAL A 387 -7.98 8.16 17.66
CA VAL A 387 -6.99 9.17 17.28
C VAL A 387 -7.49 10.00 16.11
N MET A 388 -8.12 9.36 15.12
CA MET A 388 -8.68 10.05 13.96
C MET A 388 -9.73 11.08 14.35
N THR A 389 -10.70 10.67 15.18
CA THR A 389 -11.81 11.52 15.61
C THR A 389 -11.33 12.65 16.51
N ILE A 390 -10.55 12.34 17.55
CA ILE A 390 -10.04 13.34 18.49
C ILE A 390 -9.04 14.27 17.81
N GLY A 391 -8.08 13.73 17.07
CA GLY A 391 -7.06 14.50 16.36
C GLY A 391 -7.69 15.48 15.37
N SER A 392 -8.64 15.01 14.56
CA SER A 392 -9.38 15.86 13.62
C SER A 392 -10.20 16.94 14.33
N ALA A 393 -10.91 16.59 15.41
CA ALA A 393 -11.72 17.55 16.16
C ALA A 393 -10.87 18.65 16.81
N VAL A 394 -9.73 18.28 17.41
CA VAL A 394 -8.81 19.21 18.05
C VAL A 394 -8.13 20.12 17.02
N GLU A 395 -7.68 19.57 15.89
CA GLU A 395 -7.08 20.36 14.81
C GLU A 395 -8.12 21.30 14.17
N SER A 396 -9.33 20.82 13.88
CA SER A 396 -10.44 21.63 13.38
C SER A 396 -10.86 22.74 14.36
N ALA A 397 -10.84 22.47 15.67
CA ALA A 397 -11.11 23.48 16.70
C ALA A 397 -10.01 24.55 16.73
N SER A 398 -8.74 24.15 16.61
CA SER A 398 -7.59 25.06 16.53
C SER A 398 -7.67 25.99 15.31
N ILE A 399 -8.06 25.47 14.15
CA ILE A 399 -8.21 26.25 12.91
C ILE A 399 -9.36 27.27 13.03
N ARG A 400 -10.46 26.90 13.71
CA ARG A 400 -11.63 27.78 13.92
C ARG A 400 -11.41 28.83 15.00
N ALA A 401 -10.52 28.59 15.96
CA ALA A 401 -10.24 29.53 17.03
C ALA A 401 -9.72 30.87 16.48
N GLN A 402 -10.17 31.98 17.07
CA GLN A 402 -9.75 33.33 16.68
C GLN A 402 -8.25 33.56 16.95
N ARG A 403 -7.69 32.90 17.97
CA ARG A 403 -6.28 32.94 18.34
C ARG A 403 -5.62 31.59 18.12
N ALA A 404 -4.44 31.60 17.51
CA ALA A 404 -3.59 30.43 17.27
C ALA A 404 -2.97 29.82 18.54
N THR A 405 -3.20 30.42 19.71
CA THR A 405 -2.57 30.05 20.98
C THR A 405 -2.91 28.62 21.40
N ALA A 406 -4.15 28.16 21.20
CA ALA A 406 -4.56 26.81 21.55
C ALA A 406 -3.74 25.74 20.81
N GLY A 407 -3.56 25.89 19.49
CA GLY A 407 -2.74 25.00 18.68
C GLY A 407 -1.28 24.99 19.11
N LEU A 408 -0.70 26.16 19.41
CA LEU A 408 0.68 26.28 19.88
C LEU A 408 0.90 25.62 21.25
N VAL A 409 -0.07 25.74 22.17
CA VAL A 409 -0.02 25.05 23.47
C VAL A 409 -0.02 23.54 23.27
N ILE A 410 -0.91 23.02 22.41
CA ILE A 410 -0.96 21.58 22.11
C ILE A 410 0.37 21.10 21.51
N ILE A 411 0.92 21.83 20.53
CA ILE A 411 2.24 21.55 19.95
C ILE A 411 3.31 21.52 21.04
N GLY A 412 3.31 22.49 21.95
CA GLY A 412 4.27 22.59 23.05
C GLY A 412 4.20 21.38 24.00
N VAL A 413 3.00 21.01 24.43
CA VAL A 413 2.75 19.85 25.32
C VAL A 413 3.17 18.54 24.64
N LEU A 414 2.74 18.31 23.40
CA LEU A 414 3.12 17.10 22.66
C LEU A 414 4.62 17.05 22.37
N SER A 415 5.25 18.18 22.07
CA SER A 415 6.70 18.26 21.83
C SER A 415 7.48 17.95 23.10
N ALA A 416 7.05 18.45 24.25
CA ALA A 416 7.65 18.11 25.53
C ALA A 416 7.55 16.61 25.81
N ALA A 417 6.39 16.00 25.57
CA ALA A 417 6.20 14.56 25.71
C ALA A 417 7.14 13.76 24.77
N VAL A 418 7.25 14.17 23.50
CA VAL A 418 8.18 13.55 22.53
C VAL A 418 9.62 13.65 23.02
N VAL A 419 10.06 14.81 23.51
CA VAL A 419 11.42 14.99 24.01
C VAL A 419 11.69 14.10 25.22
N VAL A 420 10.76 14.00 26.16
CA VAL A 420 10.89 13.13 27.34
C VAL A 420 10.96 11.65 26.94
N LEU A 421 10.02 11.19 26.12
CA LEU A 421 9.98 9.80 25.64
C LEU A 421 11.23 9.45 24.84
N ARG A 422 11.66 10.33 23.94
CA ARG A 422 12.86 10.15 23.13
C ARG A 422 14.14 10.11 23.96
N ARG A 423 14.25 10.98 24.98
CA ARG A 423 15.38 10.96 25.91
C ARG A 423 15.42 9.65 26.70
N ARG A 424 14.26 9.20 27.20
CA ARG A 424 14.14 7.92 27.90
C ARG A 424 14.53 6.74 27.00
N ARG A 425 13.98 6.66 25.79
CA ARG A 425 14.31 5.60 24.81
C ARG A 425 15.79 5.59 24.46
N ARG A 426 16.39 6.76 24.20
CA ARG A 426 17.82 6.85 23.85
C ARG A 426 18.75 6.49 25.01
N ARG A 427 18.34 6.69 26.26
CA ARG A 427 19.06 6.17 27.44
C ARG A 427 18.96 4.65 27.48
N LEU A 428 17.76 4.09 27.34
CA LEU A 428 17.54 2.64 27.30
C LEU A 428 18.32 1.95 26.18
N TRP A 429 18.43 2.56 25.00
CA TRP A 429 19.23 2.02 23.89
C TRP A 429 20.73 1.96 24.17
N ARG A 430 21.25 2.74 25.13
CA ARG A 430 22.66 2.66 25.55
C ARG A 430 22.85 1.57 26.59
N GLU A 431 21.88 1.43 27.50
CA GLU A 431 21.95 0.51 28.64
C GLU A 431 21.58 -0.94 28.29
N THR A 432 20.75 -1.14 27.26
CA THR A 432 20.26 -2.48 26.88
C THR A 432 20.93 -2.99 25.60
N PRO A 433 21.28 -4.29 25.55
CA PRO A 433 21.85 -4.92 24.35
C PRO A 433 20.82 -5.07 23.23
N LEU A 434 21.31 -5.27 22.01
CA LEU A 434 20.47 -5.56 20.85
C LEU A 434 19.78 -6.92 21.00
N MET A 435 18.53 -6.98 20.55
CA MET A 435 17.75 -8.21 20.49
C MET A 435 17.90 -8.84 19.12
N PHE A 436 18.38 -10.08 19.05
CA PHE A 436 18.57 -10.79 17.78
C PHE A 436 17.58 -11.94 17.56
N ASP A 437 17.01 -12.49 18.63
CA ASP A 437 16.01 -13.56 18.57
C ASP A 437 14.71 -13.13 19.28
N ASP A 438 13.57 -13.61 18.78
CA ASP A 438 12.27 -13.38 19.42
C ASP A 438 12.05 -14.42 20.51
N GLU A 439 12.17 -14.03 21.77
CA GLU A 439 11.88 -14.90 22.91
C GLU A 439 10.36 -14.89 23.23
N LEU A 440 9.81 -16.07 23.56
CA LEU A 440 8.44 -16.19 24.09
C LEU A 440 8.36 -15.52 25.47
N PRO A 441 7.21 -14.91 25.85
CA PRO A 441 6.98 -14.47 27.22
C PRO A 441 6.86 -15.61 28.26
N SER A 442 7.11 -16.86 27.86
CA SER A 442 7.08 -18.03 28.71
C SER A 442 8.47 -18.67 28.75
N ASP A 443 9.36 -18.04 29.50
CA ASP A 443 10.19 -18.74 30.46
C ASP A 443 10.49 -17.71 31.55
N VAL A 444 10.13 -18.09 32.77
CA VAL A 444 10.38 -17.39 34.03
C VAL A 444 11.46 -16.32 33.88
N GLN A 445 11.08 -15.03 33.93
CA GLN A 445 12.03 -14.00 34.36
C GLN A 445 12.44 -14.42 35.77
N VAL A 446 13.50 -15.21 35.89
CA VAL A 446 14.15 -15.47 37.15
C VAL A 446 14.64 -14.10 37.55
N PHE A 447 13.89 -13.44 38.42
CA PHE A 447 14.36 -12.28 39.14
C PHE A 447 15.72 -12.68 39.67
N LYS A 448 16.79 -12.13 39.09
CA LYS A 448 18.10 -12.15 39.72
C LYS A 448 17.93 -11.28 40.96
N LEU A 449 17.44 -11.89 42.04
CA LEU A 449 17.69 -11.42 43.38
C LEU A 449 19.20 -11.46 43.51
N SER A 450 19.83 -10.30 43.39
CA SER A 450 21.18 -10.13 43.91
C SER A 450 21.06 -10.42 45.40
N ALA A 451 21.59 -11.57 45.83
CA ALA A 451 22.01 -11.71 47.21
C ALA A 451 23.16 -10.72 47.42
N GLY A 452 22.83 -9.62 48.10
CA GLY A 452 23.73 -8.64 48.66
C GLY A 452 23.15 -8.24 50.00
#